data_AF-A0A0L6UVN3-F1
#
_entry.id   AF-A0A0L6UVN3-F1
#
_cell.length_a   1.000
_cell.length_b   1.000
_cell.length_c   1.000
_cell.angle_alpha   90.00
_cell.angle_beta   90.00
_cell.angle_gamma   90.00
#
_symmetry.space_group_name_H-M   'P 1'
#
loop_
_entity.id
_entity.type
_entity.pdbx_description
1 polymer ?
#
loop_
_entity_poly.entity_id
_entity_poly.type
_entity_poly.pdbx_seq_one_letter_code
_entity_poly.pdbx_strand_id
1 'polypeptide(L)'
;DYHSGQLYWIRKLLLVKMENDNILEHVDTMAKYHERLNFLVTPAKPLTPDDVHSAALISSIPQDWLHYVFSLMNQDGVKTEAIFLALKNKYTRRQSQPDNPITVSLAKTKLFQPKHPGENNKKPRHCVFCNADGHDLNNCHNTRRILNEHKANQKPRLEAKDSSKSSSTPAARA
;
A
#
# COMPACT_ATOMS: atom_id res chain seq x y z
N ASP A 1 -1.53 12.15 -25.51
CA ASP A 1 -2.58 11.86 -24.51
C ASP A 1 -2.25 10.62 -23.70
N TYR A 2 -2.10 10.77 -22.38
CA TYR A 2 -1.63 9.75 -21.44
C TYR A 2 -2.75 8.81 -20.92
N HIS A 3 -3.87 8.64 -21.65
CA HIS A 3 -5.08 7.98 -21.14
C HIS A 3 -5.84 7.15 -22.19
N SER A 4 -5.13 6.36 -23.02
CA SER A 4 -5.71 5.67 -24.18
C SER A 4 -5.66 4.14 -24.13
N GLY A 5 -5.19 3.53 -23.03
CA GLY A 5 -5.09 2.07 -22.92
C GLY A 5 -6.40 1.39 -22.48
N GLN A 6 -6.64 0.14 -22.93
CA GLN A 6 -7.78 -0.69 -22.49
C GLN A 6 -7.77 -0.86 -20.95
N LEU A 7 -6.60 -1.15 -20.37
CA LEU A 7 -6.39 -1.29 -18.93
C LEU A 7 -6.83 -0.06 -18.12
N TYR A 8 -6.57 1.14 -18.65
CA TYR A 8 -6.97 2.39 -18.00
C TYR A 8 -8.50 2.48 -17.88
N TRP A 9 -9.22 2.22 -18.98
CA TRP A 9 -10.68 2.32 -18.99
C TRP A 9 -11.37 1.19 -18.22
N ILE A 10 -10.83 -0.03 -18.25
CA ILE A 10 -11.31 -1.13 -17.39
C ILE A 10 -11.18 -0.73 -15.92
N ARG A 11 -10.02 -0.20 -15.50
CA ARG A 11 -9.84 0.30 -14.13
C ARG A 11 -10.84 1.39 -13.78
N LYS A 12 -11.08 2.36 -14.67
CA LYS A 12 -12.04 3.45 -14.43
C LYS A 12 -13.46 2.91 -14.24
N LEU A 13 -13.88 1.92 -15.04
CA LEU A 13 -15.16 1.23 -14.88
C LEU A 13 -15.26 0.46 -13.56
N LEU A 14 -14.19 -0.21 -13.12
CA LEU A 14 -14.19 -0.97 -11.88
C LEU A 14 -14.16 -0.11 -10.62
N LEU A 15 -13.56 1.08 -10.69
CA LEU A 15 -13.33 1.94 -9.53
C LEU A 15 -14.33 3.09 -9.39
N VAL A 16 -15.09 3.42 -10.43
CA VAL A 16 -16.11 4.47 -10.34
C VAL A 16 -17.16 4.05 -9.31
N LYS A 17 -17.42 4.93 -8.36
CA LYS A 17 -18.46 4.77 -7.35
C LYS A 17 -19.41 5.94 -7.45
N MET A 18 -20.66 5.72 -7.05
CA MET A 18 -21.63 6.80 -6.89
C MET A 18 -21.23 7.59 -5.63
N GLU A 19 -20.91 8.88 -5.79
CA GLU A 19 -20.44 9.75 -4.69
C GLU A 19 -21.57 10.59 -4.08
N ASN A 20 -22.66 10.73 -4.81
CA ASN A 20 -23.80 11.60 -4.56
C ASN A 20 -25.09 10.89 -5.02
N ASP A 21 -26.26 11.38 -4.61
CA ASP A 21 -27.55 10.72 -4.90
C ASP A 21 -28.02 10.88 -6.37
N ASN A 22 -27.13 11.32 -7.27
CA ASN A 22 -27.42 11.51 -8.68
C ASN A 22 -27.08 10.26 -9.51
N ILE A 23 -28.01 9.29 -9.50
CA ILE A 23 -27.85 8.04 -10.25
C ILE A 23 -27.71 8.26 -11.76
N LEU A 24 -28.37 9.28 -12.33
CA LEU A 24 -28.32 9.55 -13.77
C LEU A 24 -26.93 9.97 -14.21
N GLU A 25 -26.31 10.89 -13.47
CA GLU A 25 -24.93 11.32 -13.72
C GLU A 25 -23.91 10.18 -13.55
N HIS A 26 -24.14 9.31 -12.57
CA HIS A 26 -23.31 8.11 -12.40
C HIS A 26 -23.41 7.17 -13.61
N VAL A 27 -24.63 6.89 -14.07
CA VAL A 27 -24.89 6.06 -15.27
C VAL A 27 -24.26 6.69 -16.52
N ASP A 28 -24.40 7.99 -16.72
CA ASP A 28 -23.79 8.71 -17.84
C ASP A 28 -22.26 8.63 -17.80
N THR A 29 -21.67 8.72 -16.60
CA THR A 29 -20.22 8.59 -16.40
C THR A 29 -19.75 7.18 -16.75
N MET A 30 -20.47 6.15 -16.30
CA MET A 30 -20.19 4.76 -16.65
C MET A 30 -20.31 4.51 -18.16
N ALA A 31 -21.34 5.06 -18.81
CA ALA A 31 -21.53 4.96 -20.26
C ALA A 31 -20.35 5.58 -21.02
N LYS A 32 -19.89 6.77 -20.63
CA LYS A 32 -18.71 7.42 -21.24
C LYS A 32 -17.45 6.55 -21.11
N TYR A 33 -17.23 5.90 -19.97
CA TYR A 33 -16.08 5.01 -19.82
C TYR A 33 -16.20 3.74 -20.67
N HIS A 34 -17.41 3.17 -20.76
CA HIS A 34 -17.69 2.04 -21.63
C HIS A 34 -17.46 2.38 -23.11
N GLU A 35 -17.95 3.53 -23.59
CA GLU A 35 -17.74 3.97 -24.98
C GLU A 35 -16.25 4.08 -25.32
N ARG A 36 -15.45 4.65 -24.40
CA ARG A 36 -14.00 4.78 -24.56
C ARG A 36 -13.31 3.42 -24.60
N LEU A 37 -13.73 2.47 -23.75
CA LEU A 37 -13.22 1.11 -23.80
C LEU A 37 -13.61 0.41 -25.12
N ASN A 38 -14.88 0.51 -25.50
CA ASN A 38 -15.41 -0.12 -26.72
C ASN A 38 -14.70 0.37 -27.99
N PHE A 39 -14.37 1.67 -28.06
CA PHE A 39 -13.57 2.22 -29.16
C PHE A 39 -12.18 1.59 -29.31
N LEU A 40 -11.59 1.11 -28.19
CA LEU A 40 -10.26 0.51 -28.16
C LEU A 40 -10.28 -1.01 -28.38
N VAL A 41 -11.45 -1.65 -28.26
CA VAL A 41 -11.60 -3.09 -28.49
C VAL A 41 -11.87 -3.30 -29.98
N THR A 42 -10.94 -3.98 -30.65
CA THR A 42 -11.03 -4.26 -32.09
C THR A 42 -10.84 -5.75 -32.35
N PRO A 43 -11.24 -6.29 -33.52
CA PRO A 43 -10.98 -7.70 -33.84
C PRO A 43 -9.50 -8.09 -33.77
N ALA A 44 -8.60 -7.17 -34.10
CA ALA A 44 -7.15 -7.37 -34.00
C ALA A 44 -6.62 -7.26 -32.55
N LYS A 45 -7.40 -6.66 -31.65
CA LYS A 45 -7.03 -6.42 -30.25
C LYS A 45 -8.27 -6.60 -29.37
N PRO A 46 -8.72 -7.85 -29.19
CA PRO A 46 -9.89 -8.15 -28.38
C PRO A 46 -9.58 -7.91 -26.90
N LEU A 47 -10.62 -7.75 -26.09
CA LEU A 47 -10.48 -7.79 -24.65
C LEU A 47 -10.22 -9.23 -24.20
N THR A 48 -9.18 -9.45 -23.40
CA THR A 48 -8.78 -10.77 -22.91
C THR A 48 -8.98 -10.90 -21.39
N PRO A 49 -9.05 -12.13 -20.84
CA PRO A 49 -9.04 -12.33 -19.38
C PRO A 49 -7.82 -11.72 -18.69
N ASP A 50 -6.68 -11.68 -19.38
CA ASP A 50 -5.44 -11.08 -18.89
C ASP A 50 -5.56 -9.57 -18.68
N ASP A 51 -6.31 -8.87 -19.53
CA ASP A 51 -6.58 -7.43 -19.36
C ASP A 51 -7.39 -7.16 -18.10
N VAL A 52 -8.38 -8.01 -17.81
CA VAL A 52 -9.20 -7.90 -16.60
C VAL A 52 -8.36 -8.21 -15.36
N HIS A 53 -7.56 -9.28 -15.39
CA HIS A 53 -6.66 -9.64 -14.29
C HIS A 53 -5.65 -8.51 -14.01
N SER A 54 -5.02 -7.99 -15.05
CA SER A 54 -4.09 -6.86 -14.96
C SER A 54 -4.77 -5.62 -14.37
N ALA A 55 -5.96 -5.24 -14.86
CA ALA A 55 -6.69 -4.09 -14.33
C ALA A 55 -7.06 -4.28 -12.85
N ALA A 56 -7.50 -5.47 -12.44
CA ALA A 56 -7.81 -5.80 -11.05
C ALA A 56 -6.57 -5.74 -10.15
N LEU A 57 -5.46 -6.35 -10.58
CA LEU A 57 -4.18 -6.30 -9.87
C LEU A 57 -3.76 -4.85 -9.65
N ILE A 58 -3.72 -4.05 -10.70
CA ILE A 58 -3.31 -2.64 -10.61
C ILE A 58 -4.25 -1.87 -9.68
N SER A 59 -5.56 -2.16 -9.73
CA SER A 59 -6.58 -1.53 -8.87
C SER A 59 -6.41 -1.83 -7.38
N SER A 60 -5.84 -2.98 -7.02
CA SER A 60 -5.58 -3.36 -5.63
C SER A 60 -4.33 -2.71 -5.01
N ILE A 61 -3.52 -2.01 -5.80
CA ILE A 61 -2.25 -1.46 -5.33
C ILE A 61 -2.45 -0.03 -4.80
N PRO A 62 -1.78 0.35 -3.70
CA PRO A 62 -1.85 1.71 -3.15
C PRO A 62 -1.52 2.81 -4.17
N GLN A 63 -2.18 3.97 -4.02
CA GLN A 63 -2.05 5.11 -4.94
C GLN A 63 -0.60 5.59 -5.12
N ASP A 64 0.23 5.51 -4.08
CA ASP A 64 1.64 5.91 -4.09
C ASP A 64 2.51 5.00 -4.97
N TRP A 65 2.01 3.86 -5.43
CA TRP A 65 2.67 3.00 -6.40
C TRP A 65 2.17 3.24 -7.83
N LEU A 66 1.00 3.85 -8.01
CA LEU A 66 0.36 3.95 -9.32
C LEU A 66 1.17 4.78 -10.31
N HIS A 67 1.91 5.81 -9.88
CA HIS A 67 2.76 6.60 -10.77
C HIS A 67 3.75 5.72 -11.58
N TYR A 68 4.17 4.59 -11.02
CA TYR A 68 5.11 3.66 -11.67
C TYR A 68 4.40 2.70 -12.63
N VAL A 69 3.14 2.38 -12.34
CA VAL A 69 2.33 1.42 -13.10
C VAL A 69 1.53 2.14 -14.20
N PHE A 70 1.26 3.44 -14.03
CA PHE A 70 0.47 4.24 -14.96
C PHE A 70 1.11 4.32 -16.35
N SER A 71 2.44 4.35 -16.43
CA SER A 71 3.14 4.30 -17.74
C SER A 71 2.87 2.98 -18.48
N LEU A 72 2.74 1.87 -17.74
CA LEU A 72 2.46 0.54 -18.29
C LEU A 72 0.98 0.39 -18.69
N MET A 73 0.06 0.98 -17.92
CA MET A 73 -1.37 0.95 -18.22
C MET A 73 -1.76 1.66 -19.52
N ASN A 74 -0.93 2.63 -19.94
CA ASN A 74 -1.16 3.42 -21.14
C ASN A 74 -0.35 2.94 -22.35
N GLN A 75 0.42 1.87 -22.19
CA GLN A 75 1.09 1.20 -23.29
C GLN A 75 0.19 0.12 -23.86
N ASP A 76 0.21 0.00 -25.18
CA ASP A 76 -0.56 -1.02 -25.89
C ASP A 76 0.13 -2.38 -25.84
N GLY A 77 -0.65 -3.43 -25.56
CA GLY A 77 -0.17 -4.81 -25.60
C GLY A 77 0.76 -5.20 -24.45
N VAL A 78 0.77 -4.45 -23.34
CA VAL A 78 1.54 -4.82 -22.16
C VAL A 78 0.97 -6.10 -21.57
N LYS A 79 1.77 -7.17 -21.60
CA LYS A 79 1.43 -8.45 -21.00
C LYS A 79 1.37 -8.33 -19.47
N THR A 80 0.47 -9.09 -18.86
CA THR A 80 0.33 -9.20 -17.40
C THR A 80 1.67 -9.45 -16.70
N GLU A 81 2.55 -10.26 -17.30
CA GLU A 81 3.88 -10.58 -16.78
C GLU A 81 4.78 -9.35 -16.68
N ALA A 82 4.70 -8.41 -17.63
CA ALA A 82 5.51 -7.19 -17.61
C ALA A 82 5.09 -6.27 -16.45
N ILE A 83 3.79 -6.19 -16.18
CA ILE A 83 3.24 -5.47 -15.03
C ILE A 83 3.71 -6.13 -13.74
N PHE A 84 3.63 -7.46 -13.66
CA PHE A 84 4.08 -8.22 -12.51
C PHE A 84 5.58 -8.05 -12.23
N LEU A 85 6.42 -8.14 -13.27
CA LEU A 85 7.86 -7.92 -13.17
C LEU A 85 8.18 -6.49 -12.70
N ALA A 86 7.51 -5.49 -13.26
CA ALA A 86 7.68 -4.10 -12.85
C ALA A 86 7.34 -3.91 -11.37
N LEU A 87 6.24 -4.51 -10.89
CA LEU A 87 5.83 -4.46 -9.49
C LEU A 87 6.84 -5.14 -8.56
N LYS A 88 7.32 -6.34 -8.92
CA LYS A 88 8.36 -7.04 -8.14
C LYS A 88 9.66 -6.23 -8.07
N ASN A 89 10.10 -5.68 -9.20
CA ASN A 89 11.31 -4.85 -9.25
C ASN A 89 11.17 -3.60 -8.38
N LYS A 90 10.01 -2.94 -8.42
CA LYS A 90 9.74 -1.77 -7.56
C LYS A 90 9.74 -2.13 -6.08
N TYR A 91 9.15 -3.26 -5.73
CA TYR A 91 9.15 -3.78 -4.35
C TYR A 91 10.59 -4.02 -3.86
N THR A 92 11.41 -4.73 -4.64
CA THR A 92 12.83 -4.96 -4.30
C THR A 92 13.59 -3.66 -4.14
N ARG A 93 13.40 -2.68 -5.04
CA ARG A 93 14.05 -1.36 -4.95
C ARG A 93 13.68 -0.60 -3.68
N ARG A 94 12.42 -0.68 -3.24
CA ARG A 94 11.99 -0.06 -1.98
C ARG A 94 12.60 -0.77 -0.78
N GLN A 95 12.70 -2.09 -0.80
CA GLN A 95 13.35 -2.86 0.28
C GLN A 95 14.86 -2.61 0.36
N SER A 96 15.53 -2.40 -0.78
CA SER A 96 16.96 -2.14 -0.83
C SER A 96 17.32 -0.68 -0.52
N GLN A 97 16.34 0.21 -0.34
CA GLN A 97 16.56 1.57 0.12
C GLN A 97 16.51 1.54 1.65
N PRO A 98 17.66 1.64 2.37
CA PRO A 98 17.61 1.93 3.79
C PRO A 98 16.94 3.30 3.96
N ASP A 99 16.03 3.42 4.93
CA ASP A 99 15.48 4.68 5.39
C ASP A 99 16.64 5.58 5.86
N ASN A 100 17.24 6.33 4.93
CA ASN A 100 18.22 7.37 5.23
C ASN A 100 17.89 8.60 4.38
N PRO A 101 17.78 9.79 4.99
CA PRO A 101 17.52 11.01 4.26
C PRO A 101 18.70 11.27 3.32
N ILE A 102 18.39 11.62 2.07
CA ILE A 102 19.35 12.05 1.07
C ILE A 102 20.05 13.31 1.63
N THR A 103 21.25 13.11 2.19
CA THR A 103 22.24 14.17 2.29
C THR A 103 22.70 14.45 0.86
N VAL A 104 22.27 15.60 0.33
CA VAL A 104 22.73 16.15 -0.94
C VAL A 104 24.25 16.27 -0.88
N SER A 105 24.94 15.57 -1.78
CA SER A 105 26.38 15.77 -2.00
C SER A 105 26.55 16.86 -3.08
N LEU A 106 26.97 18.05 -2.65
CA LEU A 106 27.58 19.07 -3.51
C LEU A 106 28.89 19.52 -2.85
N ALA A 107 29.96 19.53 -3.62
CA ALA A 107 31.33 19.67 -3.13
C ALA A 107 31.70 21.07 -2.58
N LYS A 108 32.54 21.07 -1.53
CA LYS A 108 33.48 22.10 -1.01
C LYS A 108 32.87 23.46 -0.61
N THR A 109 33.06 24.02 0.60
CA THR A 109 34.34 24.32 1.28
C THR A 109 34.11 24.82 2.73
N LYS A 110 35.04 24.48 3.64
CA LYS A 110 35.43 25.12 4.93
C LYS A 110 34.48 25.15 6.16
N LEU A 111 34.85 24.31 7.13
CA LEU A 111 35.01 24.50 8.59
C LEU A 111 34.15 25.56 9.30
N PHE A 112 33.30 25.15 10.25
CA PHE A 112 33.24 25.65 11.64
C PHE A 112 32.44 24.67 12.54
N GLN A 113 32.80 24.65 13.82
CA GLN A 113 32.57 23.65 14.87
C GLN A 113 31.10 23.44 15.34
N PRO A 114 30.82 22.36 16.12
CA PRO A 114 29.47 21.94 16.47
C PRO A 114 28.90 22.73 17.66
N LYS A 115 27.63 23.15 17.54
CA LYS A 115 26.74 23.47 18.66
C LYS A 115 25.39 22.79 18.43
N HIS A 116 25.07 21.80 19.26
CA HIS A 116 23.66 21.55 19.63
C HIS A 116 23.31 22.54 20.74
N PRO A 117 22.09 23.11 20.73
CA PRO A 117 20.96 22.47 21.40
C PRO A 117 19.68 22.46 20.56
N GLY A 118 18.81 21.48 20.82
CA GLY A 118 17.67 21.17 19.97
C GLY A 118 16.50 22.15 20.03
N GLU A 119 15.62 22.02 19.04
CA GLU A 119 14.18 22.23 19.20
C GLU A 119 13.44 21.50 18.08
N ASN A 120 12.51 20.64 18.50
CA ASN A 120 11.79 19.69 17.69
C ASN A 120 10.74 20.40 16.82
N ASN A 121 11.08 20.75 15.59
CA ASN A 121 10.07 21.03 14.55
C ASN A 121 9.46 19.72 14.02
N LYS A 122 8.84 18.93 14.89
CA LYS A 122 8.03 17.79 14.45
C LYS A 122 6.65 18.32 14.11
N LYS A 123 6.40 18.56 12.83
CA LYS A 123 5.03 18.73 12.30
C LYS A 123 4.13 17.65 12.92
N PRO A 124 2.89 17.97 13.32
CA PRO A 124 1.97 16.96 13.83
C PRO A 124 1.85 15.85 12.79
N ARG A 125 2.35 14.65 13.13
CA ARG A 125 2.18 13.47 12.27
C ARG A 125 0.84 12.87 12.67
N HIS A 126 -0.15 13.07 11.83
CA HIS A 126 -1.46 12.46 11.96
C HIS A 126 -1.54 11.23 11.04
N CYS A 127 -1.95 10.09 11.59
CA CYS A 127 -2.10 8.87 10.84
C CYS A 127 -3.55 8.69 10.38
N VAL A 128 -3.81 8.85 9.09
CA VAL A 128 -5.15 8.66 8.49
C VAL A 128 -5.68 7.22 8.54
N PHE A 129 -4.83 6.25 8.85
CA PHE A 129 -5.21 4.83 8.87
C PHE A 129 -5.79 4.38 10.21
N CYS A 130 -5.23 4.86 11.32
CA CYS A 130 -5.77 4.59 12.66
C CYS A 130 -6.39 5.83 13.30
N ASN A 131 -6.45 6.95 12.57
CA ASN A 131 -6.97 8.25 12.99
C ASN A 131 -6.36 8.76 14.31
N ALA A 132 -5.04 8.57 14.49
CA ALA A 132 -4.33 8.94 15.72
C ALA A 132 -3.13 9.84 15.44
N ASP A 133 -2.88 10.77 16.35
CA ASP A 133 -1.74 11.67 16.30
C ASP A 133 -0.47 11.03 16.89
N GLY A 134 0.69 11.53 16.48
CA GLY A 134 2.00 11.12 16.99
C GLY A 134 2.80 10.22 16.05
N HIS A 135 2.21 9.74 14.96
CA HIS A 135 2.90 8.95 13.94
C HIS A 135 2.26 9.13 12.55
N ASP A 136 2.98 8.77 11.49
CA ASP A 136 2.46 8.80 10.12
C ASP A 136 2.01 7.42 9.65
N LEU A 137 1.39 7.38 8.45
CA LEU A 137 0.87 6.17 7.83
C LEU A 137 1.94 5.07 7.70
N ASN A 138 3.17 5.44 7.35
CA ASN A 138 4.26 4.49 7.13
C ASN A 138 4.66 3.82 8.45
N ASN A 139 4.81 4.61 9.51
CA ASN A 139 5.09 4.11 10.85
C ASN A 139 3.96 3.21 11.36
N CYS A 140 2.70 3.56 11.09
CA CYS A 140 1.53 2.76 11.48
C CYS A 140 1.55 1.36 10.84
N HIS A 141 1.80 1.32 9.54
CA HIS A 141 1.89 0.05 8.80
C HIS A 141 3.04 -0.83 9.32
N ASN A 142 4.19 -0.22 9.63
CA ASN A 142 5.34 -0.96 10.17
C ASN A 142 5.04 -1.53 11.55
N THR A 143 4.47 -0.74 12.47
CA THR A 143 4.09 -1.21 13.81
C THR A 143 3.04 -2.32 13.74
N ARG A 144 2.04 -2.20 12.86
CA ARG A 144 1.02 -3.25 12.66
C ARG A 144 1.64 -4.56 12.16
N ARG A 145 2.60 -4.48 11.24
CA ARG A 145 3.32 -5.65 10.75
C ARG A 145 4.08 -6.36 11.88
N ILE A 146 4.87 -5.62 12.65
CA ILE A 146 5.64 -6.16 13.79
C ILE A 146 4.70 -6.80 14.82
N LEU A 147 3.56 -6.16 15.13
CA LEU A 147 2.58 -6.69 16.07
C LEU A 147 1.94 -7.99 15.55
N ASN A 148 1.64 -8.07 14.25
CA ASN A 148 1.10 -9.27 13.63
C ASN A 148 2.11 -10.42 13.63
N GLU A 149 3.39 -10.13 13.35
CA GLU A 149 4.48 -11.11 13.44
C GLU A 149 4.61 -11.64 14.88
N HIS A 150 4.56 -10.76 15.88
CA HIS A 150 4.62 -11.16 17.28
C HIS A 150 3.42 -12.02 17.69
N LYS A 151 2.19 -11.68 17.25
CA LYS A 151 0.99 -12.48 17.49
C LYS A 151 1.03 -13.84 16.78
N ALA A 152 1.53 -13.89 15.55
CA ALA A 152 1.69 -15.14 14.81
C ALA A 152 2.69 -16.09 15.50
N ASN A 153 3.73 -15.51 16.11
CA ASN A 153 4.75 -16.25 16.86
C ASN A 153 4.32 -16.60 18.30
N GLN A 154 3.16 -16.13 18.78
CA GLN A 154 2.65 -16.30 20.15
C GLN A 154 1.49 -17.30 20.29
N LYS A 155 1.28 -18.26 19.39
CA LYS A 155 0.23 -19.30 19.57
C LYS A 155 0.33 -19.97 20.97
N PRO A 156 -0.82 -20.33 21.58
CA PRO A 156 -0.99 -20.32 23.04
C PRO A 156 -0.30 -21.48 23.75
N ARG A 157 0.48 -21.15 24.79
CA ARG A 157 0.87 -22.09 25.84
C ARG A 157 -0.22 -22.09 26.93
N LEU A 158 -1.32 -22.78 26.66
CA LEU A 158 -2.31 -23.26 27.62
C LEU A 158 -2.69 -24.65 27.06
N GLU A 159 -2.46 -25.80 27.69
CA GLU A 159 -2.50 -26.15 29.10
C GLU A 159 -1.55 -27.34 29.35
N ALA A 160 -0.82 -27.32 30.47
CA ALA A 160 -0.38 -28.54 31.12
C ALA A 160 -0.90 -28.47 32.56
N LYS A 161 -1.98 -29.22 32.82
CA LYS A 161 -2.45 -29.53 34.17
C LYS A 161 -1.35 -30.34 34.85
N ASP A 162 -0.54 -29.70 35.68
CA ASP A 162 0.24 -30.43 36.68
C ASP A 162 -0.65 -30.69 37.89
N SER A 163 -1.20 -31.90 37.91
CA SER A 163 -1.64 -32.56 39.12
C SER A 163 -0.43 -32.89 39.99
N SER A 164 -0.16 -32.07 41.00
CA SER A 164 0.70 -32.43 42.12
C SER A 164 0.01 -32.09 43.44
N LYS A 165 -0.49 -33.16 44.06
CA LYS A 165 -1.04 -33.24 45.40
C LYS A 165 0.13 -33.12 46.38
N SER A 166 0.23 -32.02 47.12
CA SER A 166 1.04 -31.98 48.34
C SER A 166 0.39 -31.06 49.38
N SER A 167 -0.04 -31.71 50.45
CA SER A 167 -0.52 -31.17 51.71
C SER A 167 0.55 -30.36 52.45
N SER A 168 0.21 -29.14 52.87
CA SER A 168 0.55 -28.63 54.22
C SER A 168 -0.16 -27.29 54.49
N THR A 169 -0.96 -27.30 55.55
CA THR A 169 -1.63 -26.18 56.21
C THR A 169 -0.66 -25.11 56.73
N PRO A 170 -1.04 -23.82 56.78
CA PRO A 170 -0.47 -22.86 57.71
C PRO A 170 -1.38 -22.73 58.95
N ALA A 171 -0.83 -22.95 60.15
CA ALA A 171 -1.47 -22.58 61.41
C ALA A 171 -1.02 -21.17 61.82
N ALA A 172 -2.00 -20.29 62.06
CA ALA A 172 -1.80 -18.94 62.56
C ALA A 172 -1.53 -18.93 64.08
N ARG A 173 -0.81 -17.90 64.52
CA ARG A 173 -0.50 -17.55 65.91
C ARG A 173 -1.75 -17.44 66.81
N ALA A 174 -1.57 -17.85 68.07
CA ALA A 174 -2.04 -17.16 69.26
C ALA A 174 -0.84 -17.02 70.21
#